data_AF-A0A200H3K0-F1
#
_entry.id   AF-A0A200H3K0-F1
#
_cell.length_a   1.000
_cell.length_b   1.000
_cell.length_c   1.000
_cell.angle_alpha   90.00
_cell.angle_beta   90.00
_cell.angle_gamma   90.00
#
_symmetry.space_group_name_H-M   'P 1'
#
loop_
_entity.id
_entity.type
_entity.pdbx_description
1 polymer ?
#
loop_
_entity_poly.entity_id
_entity_poly.type
_entity_poly.pdbx_seq_one_letter_code
_entity_poly.pdbx_strand_id
1 'polypeptide(L)'
;MSTLILAAETATALGPLLPMQVDIDPNDSGLPGIAQLRTIVGAVMTIGLILSVLALIVSAIVWGFGANSSNPHLAGRGKIGVLVSCGAAVICGASVTLINFFWGVGQQV
;
A
#
# COMPACT_ATOMS: atom_id res chain seq x y z
N MET A 1 37.03 -49.06 0.21
CA MET A 1 35.79 -48.83 -0.56
C MET A 1 34.68 -48.37 0.37
N SER A 2 34.86 -47.26 1.09
CA SER A 2 33.88 -46.74 2.07
C SER A 2 34.05 -45.24 2.36
N THR A 3 35.25 -44.68 2.12
CA THR A 3 35.53 -43.24 2.29
C THR A 3 35.08 -42.35 1.14
N LEU A 4 34.97 -42.88 -0.09
CA LEU A 4 34.52 -42.12 -1.27
C LEU A 4 32.98 -41.95 -1.32
N ILE A 5 32.22 -42.83 -0.67
CA ILE A 5 30.75 -42.78 -0.63
C ILE A 5 30.28 -41.69 0.35
N LEU A 6 30.96 -41.53 1.49
CA LEU A 6 30.62 -40.50 2.48
C LEU A 6 30.78 -39.06 1.94
N ALA A 7 31.78 -38.82 1.08
CA ALA A 7 31.97 -37.52 0.41
C ALA A 7 30.89 -37.24 -0.64
N ALA A 8 30.39 -38.28 -1.33
CA ALA A 8 29.30 -38.16 -2.29
C ALA A 8 27.95 -37.89 -1.58
N GLU A 9 27.72 -38.49 -0.40
CA GLU A 9 26.52 -38.25 0.42
C GLU A 9 26.51 -36.84 1.05
N THR A 10 27.67 -36.28 1.42
CA THR A 10 27.76 -34.87 1.83
C THR A 10 27.51 -33.88 0.68
N ALA A 11 27.81 -34.26 -0.57
CA ALA A 11 27.56 -33.42 -1.74
C ALA A 11 26.09 -33.42 -2.17
N THR A 12 25.39 -34.55 -2.04
CA THR A 12 23.95 -34.67 -2.36
C THR A 12 23.04 -34.17 -1.24
N ALA A 13 23.51 -34.09 0.00
CA ALA A 13 22.77 -33.50 1.13
C ALA A 13 22.75 -31.95 1.13
N LEU A 14 23.66 -31.30 0.41
CA LEU A 14 23.73 -29.84 0.28
C LEU A 14 23.00 -29.31 -0.97
N GLY A 15 22.61 -30.19 -1.89
CA GLY A 15 21.85 -29.86 -3.09
C GLY A 15 20.45 -29.23 -2.85
N PRO A 16 19.71 -29.54 -1.76
CA PRO A 16 18.41 -28.92 -1.49
C PRO A 16 18.46 -27.64 -0.64
N LEU A 17 19.62 -27.23 -0.09
CA LEU A 17 19.72 -26.22 0.96
C LEU A 17 20.25 -24.85 0.54
N LEU A 18 20.62 -24.66 -0.72
CA LEU A 18 20.77 -23.31 -1.24
C LEU A 18 19.48 -23.00 -2.00
N PRO A 19 18.48 -22.35 -1.38
CA PRO A 19 17.51 -21.63 -2.18
C PRO A 19 18.36 -20.80 -3.12
N MET A 20 18.17 -21.05 -4.41
CA MET A 20 18.77 -20.33 -5.51
C MET A 20 18.73 -18.86 -5.10
N GLN A 21 19.89 -18.30 -4.76
CA GLN A 21 20.01 -17.00 -4.14
C GLN A 21 19.63 -16.00 -5.25
N VAL A 22 18.34 -15.72 -5.36
CA VAL A 22 17.79 -14.74 -6.30
C VAL A 22 18.03 -13.39 -5.67
N ASP A 23 19.28 -12.95 -5.78
CA ASP A 23 19.74 -11.63 -5.41
C ASP A 23 19.26 -10.65 -6.49
N ILE A 24 18.03 -10.16 -6.33
CA ILE A 24 17.48 -9.07 -7.14
C ILE A 24 17.66 -7.80 -6.32
N ASP A 25 18.77 -7.12 -6.58
CA ASP A 25 19.00 -5.79 -6.03
C ASP A 25 17.89 -4.84 -6.52
N PRO A 26 17.20 -4.14 -5.59
CA PRO A 26 16.20 -3.15 -5.97
C PRO A 26 16.88 -2.00 -6.71
N ASN A 27 16.55 -1.84 -7.99
CA ASN A 27 17.17 -0.85 -8.85
C ASN A 27 16.17 0.19 -9.35
N ASP A 28 16.44 1.47 -9.05
CA ASP A 28 15.70 2.61 -9.58
C ASP A 28 16.24 3.10 -10.95
N SER A 29 17.30 2.47 -11.48
CA SER A 29 18.01 2.92 -12.69
C SER A 29 17.86 2.02 -13.92
N GLY A 30 17.14 0.90 -13.80
CA GLY A 30 17.02 -0.11 -14.88
C GLY A 30 16.04 0.27 -15.99
N LEU A 31 15.17 1.24 -15.75
CA LEU A 31 14.17 1.73 -16.71
C LEU A 31 14.23 3.26 -16.79
N PRO A 32 14.60 3.84 -17.94
CA PRO A 32 14.56 5.29 -18.16
C PRO A 32 13.14 5.81 -17.88
N GLY A 33 12.95 6.56 -16.78
CA GLY A 33 11.67 7.20 -16.42
C GLY A 33 11.04 6.79 -15.08
N ILE A 34 11.61 5.85 -14.30
CA ILE A 34 11.01 5.42 -13.01
C ILE A 34 10.89 6.58 -12.00
N ALA A 35 11.82 7.55 -12.05
CA ALA A 35 11.81 8.73 -11.18
C ALA A 35 10.61 9.64 -11.46
N GLN A 36 10.25 9.84 -12.74
CA GLN A 36 9.03 10.55 -13.11
C GLN A 36 7.79 9.80 -12.65
N LEU A 37 7.74 8.47 -12.82
CA LEU A 37 6.60 7.66 -12.36
C LEU A 37 6.39 7.78 -10.85
N ARG A 38 7.46 7.68 -10.05
CA ARG A 38 7.41 7.91 -8.59
C ARG A 38 6.93 9.31 -8.23
N THR A 39 7.37 10.32 -8.97
CA THR A 39 6.95 11.72 -8.75
C THR A 39 5.46 11.91 -9.03
N ILE A 40 4.95 11.32 -10.13
CA ILE A 40 3.53 11.37 -10.47
C ILE A 40 2.70 10.69 -9.37
N VAL A 41 3.11 9.50 -8.91
CA VAL A 41 2.44 8.79 -7.81
C VAL A 41 2.44 9.62 -6.53
N GLY A 42 3.58 10.26 -6.20
CA GLY A 42 3.67 11.18 -5.06
C GLY A 42 2.73 12.38 -5.18
N ALA A 43 2.54 12.92 -6.38
CA ALA A 43 1.57 14.00 -6.63
C ALA A 43 0.11 13.52 -6.49
N VAL A 44 -0.21 12.30 -6.91
CA VAL A 44 -1.56 11.74 -6.78
C VAL A 44 -1.97 11.57 -5.31
N MET A 45 -1.02 11.27 -4.42
CA MET A 45 -1.27 11.16 -2.97
C MET A 45 -1.79 12.47 -2.37
N THR A 46 -1.19 13.60 -2.71
CA THR A 46 -1.64 14.91 -2.19
C THR A 46 -2.98 15.31 -2.79
N ILE A 47 -3.19 15.04 -4.08
CA ILE A 47 -4.47 15.26 -4.75
C ILE A 47 -5.58 14.41 -4.09
N GLY A 48 -5.30 13.15 -3.76
CA GLY A 48 -6.24 12.26 -3.09
C GLY A 48 -6.71 12.78 -1.73
N LEU A 49 -5.78 13.32 -0.92
CA LEU A 49 -6.13 13.95 0.35
C LEU A 49 -6.96 15.22 0.17
N ILE A 50 -6.61 16.06 -0.80
CA ILE A 50 -7.37 17.28 -1.11
C ILE A 50 -8.81 16.92 -1.52
N LEU A 51 -9.00 15.93 -2.41
CA LEU A 51 -10.31 15.46 -2.84
C LEU A 51 -11.13 14.89 -1.67
N SER A 52 -10.48 14.16 -0.76
CA SER A 52 -11.13 13.64 0.45
C SER A 52 -11.69 14.77 1.34
N VAL A 53 -10.93 15.85 1.53
CA VAL A 53 -11.39 17.03 2.29
C VAL A 53 -12.55 17.73 1.58
N LEU A 54 -12.48 17.89 0.26
CA LEU A 54 -13.58 18.48 -0.51
C LEU A 54 -14.87 17.65 -0.38
N ALA A 55 -14.77 16.31 -0.43
CA ALA A 55 -15.90 15.41 -0.23
C ALA A 55 -16.46 15.49 1.21
N LEU A 56 -15.60 15.67 2.22
CA LEU A 56 -16.01 15.86 3.61
C LEU A 56 -16.82 17.14 3.77
N ILE A 57 -16.36 18.25 3.17
CA ILE A 57 -17.05 19.54 3.22
C ILE A 57 -18.44 19.44 2.60
N VAL A 58 -18.56 18.86 1.39
CA VAL A 58 -19.87 18.69 0.73
C VAL A 58 -20.81 17.82 1.58
N SER A 59 -20.30 16.74 2.16
CA SER A 59 -21.09 15.84 3.03
C SER A 59 -21.55 16.55 4.31
N ALA A 60 -20.70 17.38 4.93
CA ALA A 60 -21.03 18.14 6.13
C ALA A 60 -22.12 19.20 5.85
N ILE A 61 -22.06 19.86 4.68
CA ILE A 61 -23.10 20.81 4.25
C ILE A 61 -24.45 20.10 4.08
N VAL A 62 -24.47 18.97 3.37
CA VAL A 62 -25.70 18.17 3.17
C VAL A 62 -26.26 17.68 4.50
N TRP A 63 -25.40 17.28 5.45
CA TRP A 63 -25.82 16.89 6.79
C TRP A 63 -26.44 18.07 7.56
N GLY A 64 -25.81 19.25 7.53
CA GLY A 64 -26.29 20.45 8.22
C GLY A 64 -27.68 20.92 7.73
N PHE A 65 -27.89 20.95 6.41
CA PHE A 65 -29.20 21.27 5.84
C PHE A 65 -30.24 20.16 6.10
N GLY A 66 -29.84 18.89 5.98
CA GLY A 66 -30.73 17.76 6.25
C GLY A 66 -31.18 17.68 7.72
N ALA A 67 -30.29 18.01 8.66
CA ALA A 67 -30.57 18.01 10.09
C ALA A 67 -31.56 19.10 10.52
N ASN A 68 -31.49 20.29 9.90
CA ASN A 68 -32.44 21.38 10.16
C ASN A 68 -33.79 21.20 9.47
N SER A 69 -33.85 20.48 8.34
CA SER A 69 -35.08 20.26 7.57
C SER A 69 -35.97 19.12 8.11
N SER A 70 -35.61 18.44 9.22
CA SER A 70 -36.30 17.24 9.73
C SER A 70 -36.50 16.13 8.69
N ASN A 71 -35.67 16.11 7.64
CA ASN A 71 -35.82 15.23 6.48
C ASN A 71 -34.80 14.07 6.57
N PRO A 72 -35.19 12.87 7.05
CA PRO A 72 -34.26 11.83 7.49
C PRO A 72 -33.37 11.28 6.36
N HIS A 73 -33.84 11.37 5.12
CA HIS A 73 -33.11 10.87 3.96
C HIS A 73 -31.89 11.73 3.63
N LEU A 74 -32.00 13.06 3.74
CA LEU A 74 -30.89 14.00 3.53
C LEU A 74 -29.92 14.01 4.73
N ALA A 75 -30.46 13.98 5.95
CA ALA A 75 -29.66 13.91 7.17
C ALA A 75 -28.85 12.60 7.26
N GLY A 76 -29.43 11.47 6.83
CA GLY A 76 -28.75 10.16 6.81
C GLY A 76 -27.61 10.10 5.78
N ARG A 77 -27.85 10.61 4.57
CA ARG A 77 -26.83 10.61 3.48
C ARG A 77 -25.63 11.49 3.82
N GLY A 78 -25.84 12.62 4.52
CA GLY A 78 -24.76 13.46 5.00
C GLY A 78 -23.85 12.76 6.03
N LYS A 79 -24.42 12.04 7.00
CA LYS A 79 -23.65 11.28 8.02
C LYS A 79 -22.77 10.20 7.39
N ILE A 80 -23.32 9.43 6.45
CA ILE A 80 -22.56 8.40 5.74
C ILE A 80 -21.48 9.03 4.85
N GLY A 81 -21.76 10.16 4.21
CA GLY A 81 -20.77 10.89 3.40
C GLY A 81 -19.54 11.31 4.21
N VAL A 82 -19.72 11.81 5.43
CA VAL A 82 -18.61 12.17 6.33
C VAL A 82 -17.78 10.93 6.69
N LEU A 83 -18.43 9.82 7.05
CA LEU A 83 -17.73 8.58 7.39
C LEU A 83 -16.92 8.03 6.21
N VAL A 84 -17.48 8.04 5.01
CA VAL A 84 -16.78 7.58 3.80
C VAL A 84 -15.59 8.48 3.48
N SER A 85 -15.74 9.81 3.58
CA SER A 85 -14.63 10.73 3.36
C SER A 85 -13.48 10.52 4.35
N CYS A 86 -13.81 10.30 5.64
CA CYS A 86 -12.84 10.03 6.68
C CYS A 86 -12.13 8.68 6.45
N GLY A 87 -12.88 7.65 6.05
CA GLY A 87 -12.29 6.35 5.68
C GLY A 87 -11.32 6.47 4.51
N ALA A 88 -11.69 7.22 3.46
CA ALA A 88 -10.82 7.45 2.31
C ALA A 88 -9.52 8.20 2.68
N ALA A 89 -9.59 9.18 3.57
CA ALA A 89 -8.41 9.91 4.08
C ALA A 89 -7.45 8.97 4.82
N VAL A 90 -7.98 8.13 5.72
CA VAL A 90 -7.18 7.17 6.49
C VAL A 90 -6.51 6.16 5.56
N ILE A 91 -7.23 5.64 4.56
CA ILE A 91 -6.67 4.70 3.58
C ILE A 91 -5.54 5.35 2.78
N CYS A 92 -5.71 6.59 2.31
CA CYS A 92 -4.65 7.32 1.60
C CYS A 92 -3.40 7.48 2.48
N GLY A 93 -3.56 7.89 3.74
CA GLY A 93 -2.43 8.07 4.66
C GLY A 93 -1.73 6.75 5.04
N ALA A 94 -2.50 5.71 5.37
CA ALA A 94 -1.98 4.42 5.82
C ALA A 94 -1.32 3.60 4.70
N SER A 95 -1.66 3.87 3.43
CA SER A 95 -1.10 3.13 2.30
C SER A 95 0.42 3.21 2.24
N VAL A 96 1.01 4.39 2.47
CA VAL A 96 2.48 4.57 2.42
C VAL A 96 3.18 3.74 3.48
N THR A 97 2.66 3.72 4.71
CA THR A 97 3.24 2.93 5.80
C THR A 97 3.19 1.44 5.50
N LEU A 98 2.10 0.97 4.90
CA LEU A 98 1.91 -0.44 4.56
C LEU A 98 2.87 -0.87 3.44
N ILE A 99 3.06 -0.04 2.41
CA ILE A 99 4.00 -0.29 1.31
C ILE A 99 5.43 -0.40 1.84
N ASN A 100 5.84 0.52 2.72
CA ASN A 100 7.18 0.48 3.33
C ASN A 100 7.38 -0.75 4.22
N PHE A 101 6.34 -1.18 4.94
CA PHE A 101 6.41 -2.39 5.77
C PHE A 101 6.66 -3.64 4.93
N PHE A 102 5.84 -3.88 3.89
CA PHE A 102 6.00 -5.07 3.04
C PHE A 102 7.29 -5.04 2.21
N TRP A 103 7.71 -3.86 1.77
CA TRP A 103 9.01 -3.70 1.10
C TRP A 103 10.17 -4.11 2.02
N GLY A 104 10.15 -3.68 3.29
CA GLY A 104 11.17 -4.05 4.27
C GLY A 104 11.17 -5.54 4.63
N VAL A 105 9.99 -6.16 4.73
CA VAL A 105 9.87 -7.62 4.99
C VAL A 105 10.37 -8.44 3.80
N GLY A 106 10.04 -8.02 2.56
CA GLY A 106 10.44 -8.72 1.35
C GLY A 106 11.95 -8.73 1.07
N GLN A 107 12.70 -7.79 1.64
CA GLN A 107 14.17 -7.76 1.55
C GLN A 107 14.87 -8.60 2.63
N GLN A 108 14.13 -9.09 3.64
CA GLN A 108 14.67 -9.93 4.71
C GLN A 108 14.62 -11.43 4.40
N VAL A 109 13.86 -11.83 3.36
CA VAL A 109 13.65 -13.22 2.93
C VAL A 109 14.35 -13.49 1.62
#